data_AF-A0A8T5H6X6-F1
#
_entry.id   AF-A0A8T5H6X6-F1
#
_cell.length_a   1.000
_cell.length_b   1.000
_cell.length_c   1.000
_cell.angle_alpha   90.00
_cell.angle_beta   90.00
_cell.angle_gamma   90.00
#
_symmetry.space_group_name_H-M   'P 1'
#
loop_
_entity.id
_entity.type
_entity.pdbx_description
1 polymer ?
#
loop_
_entity_poly.entity_id
_entity_poly.type
_entity_poly.pdbx_seq_one_letter_code
_entity_poly.pdbx_strand_id
1 'polypeptide(L)'
;KVSWYDDPRLPTLEALRRRGIKPEAIRKFIMSLGLTKANTLAPFDALEAFNRKFVDSDSIRLFMVSNAKKLTVNDLPMSSVEIPNHPINDMGKRKIDVDGNFYISGEDSESIKEGMQIRLLGLGNVSITKKGIELEGNFIEGEPKDIPKIQWVPQKTAHEIKMLVPKILFNGEEFNEDSLEELDVYTEPHYLQLKEGEEVQFVRYGYCRKDSQNQAIFTHK
;
A
#
# COMPACT_ATOMS: atom_id res chain seq x y z
N LYS A 1 5.70 26.12 -3.46
CA LYS A 1 5.99 25.22 -2.31
C LYS A 1 4.90 24.17 -2.17
N VAL A 2 3.62 24.57 -2.15
CA VAL A 2 2.46 23.69 -2.39
C VAL A 2 1.77 24.02 -3.72
N SER A 3 1.04 23.07 -4.28
CA SER A 3 0.50 23.14 -5.66
C SER A 3 -0.75 24.03 -5.78
N TRP A 4 -1.79 23.77 -4.97
CA TRP A 4 -3.02 24.56 -4.89
C TRP A 4 -3.78 24.28 -3.57
N TYR A 5 -5.01 24.78 -3.41
CA TYR A 5 -5.83 24.59 -2.19
C TYR A 5 -6.22 23.13 -1.92
N ASP A 6 -6.16 22.27 -2.93
CA ASP A 6 -6.43 20.84 -2.85
C ASP A 6 -5.15 20.00 -2.62
N ASP A 7 -3.97 20.63 -2.46
CA ASP A 7 -2.71 19.93 -2.22
C ASP A 7 -2.85 19.04 -0.96
N PRO A 8 -2.61 17.71 -1.07
CA PRO A 8 -2.96 16.76 -0.01
C PRO A 8 -2.19 16.95 1.31
N ARG A 9 -1.17 17.82 1.34
CA ARG A 9 -0.47 18.22 2.57
C ARG A 9 -1.23 19.25 3.39
N LEU A 10 -2.16 20.00 2.77
CA LEU A 10 -2.90 21.07 3.43
C LEU A 10 -4.03 20.52 4.32
N PRO A 11 -4.38 21.23 5.40
CA PRO A 11 -5.52 20.88 6.25
C PRO A 11 -6.86 21.43 5.72
N THR A 12 -6.94 21.85 4.45
CA THR A 12 -8.19 22.31 3.85
C THR A 12 -9.14 21.12 3.63
N LEU A 13 -10.46 21.36 3.61
CA LEU A 13 -11.42 20.30 3.34
C LEU A 13 -11.22 19.68 1.94
N GLU A 14 -10.80 20.48 0.97
CA GLU A 14 -10.52 20.00 -0.39
C GLU A 14 -9.29 19.08 -0.43
N ALA A 15 -8.21 19.46 0.26
CA ALA A 15 -7.02 18.64 0.39
C ALA A 15 -7.27 17.35 1.17
N LEU A 16 -8.00 17.42 2.29
CA LEU A 16 -8.38 16.24 3.07
C LEU A 16 -9.22 15.26 2.23
N ARG A 17 -10.17 15.77 1.43
CA ARG A 17 -10.94 14.97 0.48
C ARG A 17 -10.04 14.33 -0.58
N ARG A 18 -9.13 15.09 -1.19
CA ARG A 18 -8.19 14.57 -2.21
C ARG A 18 -7.21 13.55 -1.62
N ARG A 19 -6.77 13.74 -0.38
CA ARG A 19 -5.93 12.78 0.37
C ARG A 19 -6.65 11.48 0.70
N GLY A 20 -7.99 11.44 0.68
CA GLY A 20 -8.80 10.25 1.00
C GLY A 20 -9.36 10.22 2.42
N ILE A 21 -9.46 11.39 3.08
CA ILE A 21 -10.14 11.51 4.36
C ILE A 21 -11.65 11.65 4.13
N LYS A 22 -12.43 10.71 4.68
CA LYS A 22 -13.89 10.70 4.60
C LYS A 22 -14.49 11.82 5.46
N PRO A 23 -15.57 12.49 5.00
CA PRO A 23 -16.24 13.54 5.77
C PRO A 23 -16.80 13.01 7.10
N GLU A 24 -17.22 11.75 7.17
CA GLU A 24 -17.68 11.08 8.39
C GLU A 24 -16.56 11.00 9.44
N ALA A 25 -15.32 10.77 9.00
CA ALA A 25 -14.15 10.74 9.86
C ALA A 25 -13.88 12.11 10.49
N ILE A 26 -13.94 13.18 9.68
CA ILE A 26 -13.78 14.56 10.14
C ILE A 26 -14.85 14.91 11.17
N ARG A 27 -16.12 14.57 10.90
CA ARG A 27 -17.23 14.81 11.84
C ARG A 27 -17.00 14.07 13.16
N LYS A 28 -16.66 12.78 13.12
CA LYS A 28 -16.39 11.98 14.32
C LYS A 28 -15.20 12.52 15.11
N PHE A 29 -14.13 12.91 14.43
CA PHE A 29 -12.97 13.53 15.03
C PHE A 29 -13.34 14.81 15.78
N ILE A 30 -14.02 15.76 15.13
CA ILE A 30 -14.45 17.01 15.76
C ILE A 30 -15.36 16.76 16.97
N MET A 31 -16.33 15.84 16.84
CA MET A 31 -17.21 15.48 17.97
C MET A 31 -16.45 14.84 19.13
N SER A 32 -15.35 14.13 18.86
CA SER A 32 -14.54 13.48 19.90
C SER A 32 -13.71 14.46 20.74
N LEU A 33 -13.39 15.64 20.20
CA LEU A 33 -12.65 16.68 20.91
C LEU A 33 -13.47 17.34 22.02
N GLY A 34 -14.80 17.29 21.90
CA GLY A 34 -15.72 17.98 22.80
C GLY A 34 -15.60 19.50 22.73
N LEU A 35 -16.54 20.20 23.37
CA LEU A 35 -16.47 21.66 23.53
C LEU A 35 -15.87 21.97 24.89
N THR A 36 -14.63 22.44 24.91
CA THR A 36 -13.93 22.83 26.14
C THR A 36 -13.26 24.18 25.97
N LYS A 37 -12.97 24.86 27.09
CA LYS A 37 -12.17 26.10 27.09
C LYS A 37 -10.66 25.82 27.07
N ALA A 38 -10.25 24.56 27.13
CA ALA A 38 -8.84 24.19 27.12
C ALA A 38 -8.29 24.27 25.69
N ASN A 39 -7.15 24.92 25.52
CA ASN A 39 -6.43 24.92 24.26
C ASN A 39 -5.61 23.64 24.18
N THR A 40 -6.12 22.64 23.46
CA THR A 40 -5.43 21.39 23.19
C THR A 40 -5.13 21.26 21.70
N LEU A 41 -3.92 20.79 21.38
CA LEU A 41 -3.57 20.40 20.03
C LEU A 41 -4.00 18.95 19.82
N ALA A 42 -5.00 18.75 18.96
CA ALA A 42 -5.45 17.42 18.60
C ALA A 42 -4.46 16.79 17.60
N PRO A 43 -3.92 15.60 17.87
CA PRO A 43 -2.98 14.96 16.96
C PRO A 43 -3.70 14.53 15.67
N PHE A 44 -3.02 14.70 14.53
CA PHE A 44 -3.56 14.30 13.23
C PHE A 44 -3.82 12.79 13.15
N ASP A 45 -3.01 11.98 13.84
CA ASP A 45 -3.16 10.53 13.98
C ASP A 45 -4.55 10.12 14.51
N ALA A 46 -5.19 10.96 15.33
CA ALA A 46 -6.54 10.69 15.82
C ALA A 46 -7.58 10.80 14.68
N LEU A 47 -7.44 11.78 13.79
CA LEU A 47 -8.27 11.89 12.59
C LEU A 47 -8.05 10.68 11.66
N GLU A 48 -6.80 10.27 11.48
CA GLU A 48 -6.45 9.09 10.68
C GLU A 48 -7.06 7.80 11.25
N ALA A 49 -7.04 7.63 12.58
CA ALA A 49 -7.66 6.50 13.25
C ALA A 49 -9.19 6.45 13.07
N PHE A 50 -9.86 7.60 13.05
CA PHE A 50 -11.27 7.65 12.66
C PHE A 50 -11.46 7.30 11.19
N ASN A 51 -10.61 7.83 10.30
CA ASN A 51 -10.71 7.58 8.87
C ASN A 51 -10.58 6.08 8.53
N ARG A 52 -9.63 5.40 9.18
CA ARG A 52 -9.41 3.94 9.01
C ARG A 52 -10.69 3.13 9.18
N LYS A 53 -11.51 3.49 10.18
CA LYS A 53 -12.77 2.79 10.47
C LYS A 53 -13.83 2.95 9.36
N PHE A 54 -13.74 4.01 8.58
CA PHE A 54 -14.67 4.27 7.47
C PHE A 54 -14.17 3.73 6.14
N VAL A 55 -12.85 3.65 5.94
CA VAL A 55 -12.29 3.17 4.67
C VAL A 55 -12.03 1.66 4.66
N ASP A 56 -11.80 1.03 5.82
CA ASP A 56 -11.43 -0.40 5.88
C ASP A 56 -12.49 -1.30 5.23
N SER A 57 -13.77 -1.11 5.52
CA SER A 57 -14.83 -1.97 4.96
C SER A 57 -14.93 -1.92 3.44
N ASP A 58 -14.51 -0.81 2.84
CA ASP A 58 -14.82 -0.46 1.44
C ASP A 58 -13.57 -0.46 0.54
N SER A 59 -12.36 -0.52 1.10
CA SER A 59 -11.11 -0.38 0.32
C SER A 59 -10.60 -1.73 -0.18
N ILE A 60 -10.55 -2.02 -1.49
CA ILE A 60 -9.95 -3.31 -1.90
C ILE A 60 -8.46 -3.43 -1.50
N ARG A 61 -7.98 -4.67 -1.36
CA ARG A 61 -6.62 -4.99 -0.90
C ARG A 61 -5.77 -5.36 -2.09
N LEU A 62 -4.83 -4.50 -2.46
CA LEU A 62 -3.89 -4.74 -3.54
C LEU A 62 -2.46 -4.84 -3.01
N PHE A 63 -1.60 -5.51 -3.77
CA PHE A 63 -0.17 -5.51 -3.54
C PHE A 63 0.48 -4.34 -4.28
N MET A 64 1.48 -3.78 -3.62
CA MET A 64 2.45 -2.88 -4.21
C MET A 64 3.84 -3.25 -3.70
N VAL A 65 4.85 -2.83 -4.45
CA VAL A 65 6.25 -2.96 -4.05
C VAL A 65 6.98 -1.65 -4.33
N SER A 66 7.72 -1.18 -3.35
CA SER A 66 8.67 -0.07 -3.47
C SER A 66 10.10 -0.60 -3.54
N ASN A 67 11.00 0.14 -4.20
CA ASN A 67 12.39 -0.27 -4.44
C ASN A 67 12.45 -1.72 -4.99
N ALA A 68 11.68 -1.98 -6.06
CA ALA A 68 11.39 -3.32 -6.54
C ALA A 68 12.65 -4.14 -6.82
N LYS A 69 12.69 -5.35 -6.26
CA LYS A 69 13.73 -6.36 -6.54
C LYS A 69 13.10 -7.56 -7.21
N LYS A 70 13.82 -8.12 -8.16
CA LYS A 70 13.33 -9.27 -8.93
C LYS A 70 13.51 -10.55 -8.15
N LEU A 71 12.48 -11.39 -8.20
CA LEU A 71 12.45 -12.75 -7.71
C LEU A 71 11.96 -13.66 -8.83
N THR A 72 12.76 -14.65 -9.19
CA THR A 72 12.38 -15.72 -10.13
C THR A 72 12.07 -16.99 -9.34
N VAL A 73 10.89 -17.56 -9.57
CA VAL A 73 10.41 -18.78 -8.92
C VAL A 73 10.26 -19.88 -9.96
N ASN A 74 11.08 -20.92 -9.83
CA ASN A 74 10.98 -22.12 -10.65
C ASN A 74 9.92 -23.07 -10.09
N ASP A 75 9.53 -24.05 -10.91
CA ASP A 75 8.60 -25.14 -10.54
C ASP A 75 7.21 -24.65 -10.09
N LEU A 76 6.80 -23.45 -10.51
CA LEU A 76 5.48 -22.90 -10.20
C LEU A 76 4.39 -23.70 -10.95
N PRO A 77 3.44 -24.36 -10.26
CA PRO A 77 2.48 -25.26 -10.89
C PRO A 77 1.28 -24.54 -11.53
N MET A 78 1.15 -23.23 -11.33
CA MET A 78 0.02 -22.43 -11.81
C MET A 78 0.46 -21.25 -12.68
N SER A 79 -0.43 -20.84 -13.59
CA SER A 79 -0.27 -19.65 -14.45
C SER A 79 -1.13 -18.46 -14.03
N SER A 80 -1.99 -18.64 -13.01
CA SER A 80 -2.77 -17.56 -12.42
C SER A 80 -3.19 -17.91 -11.00
N VAL A 81 -3.52 -16.87 -10.22
CA VAL A 81 -4.01 -16.99 -8.84
C VAL A 81 -5.21 -16.08 -8.63
N GLU A 82 -6.19 -16.54 -7.86
CA GLU A 82 -7.32 -15.72 -7.42
C GLU A 82 -7.14 -15.31 -5.95
N ILE A 83 -7.12 -14.00 -5.71
CA ILE A 83 -6.94 -13.44 -4.37
C ILE A 83 -8.21 -12.65 -3.98
N PRO A 84 -8.78 -12.88 -2.78
CA PRO A 84 -9.89 -12.07 -2.28
C PRO A 84 -9.55 -10.58 -2.25
N ASN A 85 -10.51 -9.74 -2.62
CA ASN A 85 -10.34 -8.28 -2.59
C ASN A 85 -10.39 -7.70 -1.18
N HIS A 86 -10.93 -8.43 -0.20
CA HIS A 86 -10.96 -8.03 1.20
C HIS A 86 -10.88 -9.29 2.08
N PRO A 87 -10.17 -9.24 3.23
CA PRO A 87 -10.07 -10.39 4.14
C PRO A 87 -11.37 -10.79 4.86
N ILE A 88 -12.38 -9.92 4.95
CA ILE A 88 -13.58 -10.08 5.78
C ILE A 88 -14.83 -9.88 4.93
N ASN A 89 -14.93 -8.76 4.22
CA ASN A 89 -16.11 -8.48 3.39
C ASN A 89 -16.00 -9.21 2.04
N ASP A 90 -17.12 -9.72 1.55
CA ASP A 90 -17.18 -10.31 0.20
C ASP A 90 -17.22 -9.19 -0.86
N MET A 91 -16.03 -8.77 -1.29
CA MET A 91 -15.84 -7.81 -2.38
C MET A 91 -15.41 -8.51 -3.68
N GLY A 92 -15.72 -9.80 -3.79
CA GLY A 92 -15.23 -10.66 -4.87
C GLY A 92 -13.73 -10.95 -4.78
N LYS A 93 -13.20 -11.48 -5.87
CA LYS A 93 -11.79 -11.85 -6.03
C LYS A 93 -11.23 -11.18 -7.26
N ARG A 94 -9.92 -10.94 -7.25
CA ARG A 94 -9.16 -10.55 -8.44
C ARG A 94 -8.30 -11.71 -8.88
N LYS A 95 -8.21 -11.88 -10.19
CA LYS A 95 -7.31 -12.85 -10.83
C LYS A 95 -6.03 -12.13 -11.22
N ILE A 96 -4.89 -12.73 -10.90
CA ILE A 96 -3.55 -12.24 -11.23
C ILE A 96 -2.86 -13.33 -12.04
N ASP A 97 -2.45 -13.02 -13.26
CA ASP A 97 -1.65 -13.93 -14.08
C ASP A 97 -0.19 -13.92 -13.62
N VAL A 98 0.42 -15.10 -13.55
CA VAL A 98 1.78 -15.32 -13.01
C VAL A 98 2.59 -16.20 -13.96
N ASP A 99 3.89 -15.94 -14.05
CA ASP A 99 4.82 -16.66 -14.93
C ASP A 99 6.13 -17.07 -14.23
N GLY A 100 6.15 -16.99 -12.90
CA GLY A 100 7.35 -17.23 -12.08
C GLY A 100 8.23 -16.00 -11.88
N ASN A 101 7.99 -14.88 -12.57
CA ASN A 101 8.79 -13.66 -12.40
C ASN A 101 8.01 -12.62 -11.60
N PHE A 102 8.53 -12.27 -10.44
CA PHE A 102 7.88 -11.34 -9.50
C PHE A 102 8.80 -10.18 -9.14
N TYR A 103 8.21 -9.04 -8.80
CA TYR A 103 8.86 -8.04 -7.98
C TYR A 103 8.42 -8.22 -6.52
N ILE A 104 9.38 -8.07 -5.61
CA ILE A 104 9.18 -7.96 -4.16
C ILE A 104 9.74 -6.62 -3.69
N SER A 105 9.39 -6.21 -2.46
CA SER A 105 9.92 -4.97 -1.89
C SER A 105 11.43 -5.06 -1.64
N GLY A 106 12.13 -3.93 -1.77
CA GLY A 106 13.56 -3.86 -1.47
C GLY A 106 13.88 -4.24 -0.02
N GLU A 107 13.04 -3.80 0.92
CA GLU A 107 13.17 -4.15 2.35
C GLU A 107 13.07 -5.67 2.58
N ASP A 108 12.07 -6.33 1.98
CA ASP A 108 11.92 -7.77 2.09
C ASP A 108 13.13 -8.49 1.48
N SER A 109 13.58 -8.05 0.29
CA SER A 109 14.75 -8.58 -0.40
C SER A 109 16.03 -8.51 0.43
N GLU A 110 16.23 -7.45 1.21
CA GLU A 110 17.41 -7.28 2.07
C GLU A 110 17.41 -8.33 3.20
N SER A 111 16.25 -8.61 3.77
CA SER A 111 16.08 -9.58 4.87
C SER A 111 16.22 -11.05 4.42
N ILE A 112 15.88 -11.36 3.16
CA ILE A 112 15.93 -12.72 2.61
C ILE A 112 17.37 -13.21 2.50
N LYS A 113 17.60 -14.51 2.72
CA LYS A 113 18.91 -15.17 2.53
C LYS A 113 18.76 -16.45 1.72
N GLU A 114 19.84 -16.91 1.12
CA GLU A 114 19.89 -18.24 0.51
C GLU A 114 19.57 -19.34 1.54
N GLY A 115 18.80 -20.35 1.13
CA GLY A 115 18.29 -21.42 2.00
C GLY A 115 17.06 -21.03 2.84
N MET A 116 16.64 -19.77 2.81
CA MET A 116 15.46 -19.30 3.54
C MET A 116 14.18 -19.68 2.82
N GLN A 117 13.11 -19.97 3.58
CA GLN A 117 11.77 -20.16 3.04
C GLN A 117 10.93 -18.90 3.28
N ILE A 118 10.18 -18.50 2.25
CA ILE A 118 9.25 -17.36 2.31
C ILE A 118 7.88 -17.77 1.79
N ARG A 119 6.84 -17.08 2.22
CA ARG A 119 5.48 -17.24 1.69
C ARG A 119 5.09 -16.02 0.87
N LEU A 120 4.92 -16.22 -0.43
CA LEU A 120 4.30 -15.23 -1.32
C LEU A 120 2.79 -15.21 -1.05
N LEU A 121 2.28 -14.07 -0.59
CA LEU A 121 0.88 -13.92 -0.17
C LEU A 121 -0.09 -14.33 -1.28
N GLY A 122 -1.03 -15.22 -0.96
CA GLY A 122 -2.01 -15.77 -1.92
C GLY A 122 -1.46 -16.79 -2.91
N LEU A 123 -0.14 -16.89 -3.12
CA LEU A 123 0.46 -17.75 -4.14
C LEU A 123 0.97 -19.08 -3.56
N GLY A 124 1.85 -19.03 -2.56
CA GLY A 124 2.45 -20.24 -1.99
C GLY A 124 3.84 -19.99 -1.41
N ASN A 125 4.58 -21.06 -1.16
CA ASN A 125 5.87 -21.00 -0.49
C ASN A 125 7.02 -21.17 -1.49
N VAL A 126 8.13 -20.49 -1.22
CA VAL A 126 9.32 -20.51 -2.06
C VAL A 126 10.53 -20.77 -1.17
N SER A 127 11.34 -21.75 -1.56
CA SER A 127 12.67 -21.96 -0.99
C SER A 127 13.69 -21.18 -1.82
N ILE A 128 14.35 -20.21 -1.20
CA ILE A 128 15.33 -19.35 -1.88
C ILE A 128 16.61 -20.15 -2.13
N THR A 129 16.99 -20.27 -3.40
CA THR A 129 18.14 -21.04 -3.86
C THR A 129 19.35 -20.16 -4.16
N LYS A 130 19.14 -18.87 -4.38
CA LYS A 130 20.22 -17.93 -4.69
C LYS A 130 19.86 -16.51 -4.31
N LYS A 131 20.82 -15.80 -3.71
CA LYS A 131 20.75 -14.34 -3.47
C LYS A 131 21.87 -13.63 -4.24
N GLY A 132 21.53 -12.99 -5.35
CA GLY A 132 22.43 -12.13 -6.12
C GLY A 132 21.83 -10.72 -6.32
N ILE A 133 22.05 -10.15 -7.51
CA ILE A 133 21.33 -8.94 -7.95
C ILE A 133 19.83 -9.21 -8.05
N GLU A 134 19.48 -10.43 -8.47
CA GLU A 134 18.13 -10.97 -8.51
C GLU A 134 18.08 -12.17 -7.55
N LEU A 135 16.91 -12.42 -6.97
CA LEU A 135 16.67 -13.61 -6.16
C LEU A 135 16.12 -14.73 -7.03
N GLU A 136 16.52 -15.95 -6.71
CA GLU A 136 15.96 -17.14 -7.34
C GLU A 136 15.51 -18.12 -6.23
N GLY A 137 14.45 -18.86 -6.51
CA GLY A 137 13.96 -19.89 -5.61
C GLY A 137 13.08 -20.90 -6.35
N ASN A 138 12.76 -21.99 -5.66
CA ASN A 138 11.86 -23.02 -6.19
C ASN A 138 10.57 -23.00 -5.37
N PHE A 139 9.44 -23.17 -6.06
CA PHE A 139 8.16 -23.37 -5.40
C PHE A 139 8.21 -24.66 -4.57
N ILE A 140 7.66 -24.61 -3.36
CA ILE A 140 7.56 -25.77 -2.47
C ILE A 140 6.14 -25.96 -1.96
N GLU A 141 5.71 -27.22 -1.87
CA GLU A 141 4.41 -27.59 -1.31
C GLU A 141 4.44 -27.64 0.23
N GLY A 142 3.26 -27.57 0.84
CA GLY A 142 3.07 -27.63 2.29
C GLY A 142 2.82 -26.26 2.94
N GLU A 143 2.65 -26.23 4.25
CA GLU A 143 2.57 -24.99 5.04
C GLU A 143 3.63 -25.01 6.15
N PRO A 144 4.85 -24.49 5.87
CA PRO A 144 5.84 -24.27 6.91
C PRO A 144 5.25 -23.35 7.97
N LYS A 145 5.45 -23.70 9.24
CA LYS A 145 5.10 -22.81 10.35
C LYS A 145 6.19 -21.75 10.47
N ASP A 146 5.77 -20.50 10.66
CA ASP A 146 6.63 -19.38 11.02
C ASP A 146 7.66 -18.95 9.95
N ILE A 147 7.21 -18.85 8.69
CA ILE A 147 7.99 -18.24 7.60
C ILE A 147 7.51 -16.83 7.25
N PRO A 148 8.40 -15.90 6.84
CA PRO A 148 7.99 -14.54 6.47
C PRO A 148 7.01 -14.50 5.30
N LYS A 149 6.03 -13.61 5.42
CA LYS A 149 4.96 -13.43 4.42
C LYS A 149 5.19 -12.17 3.62
N ILE A 150 5.35 -12.32 2.31
CA ILE A 150 5.83 -11.28 1.41
C ILE A 150 4.77 -10.96 0.37
N GLN A 151 4.45 -9.67 0.20
CA GLN A 151 3.66 -9.20 -0.93
C GLN A 151 4.53 -9.09 -2.18
N TRP A 152 3.91 -9.27 -3.33
CA TRP A 152 4.60 -9.36 -4.61
C TRP A 152 3.72 -8.78 -5.70
N VAL A 153 4.33 -8.42 -6.83
CA VAL A 153 3.59 -8.09 -8.06
C VAL A 153 4.22 -8.85 -9.24
N PRO A 154 3.43 -9.34 -10.20
CA PRO A 154 3.96 -10.04 -11.38
C PRO A 154 4.77 -9.07 -12.27
N GLN A 155 6.00 -9.42 -12.66
CA GLN A 155 6.84 -8.50 -13.44
C GLN A 155 6.19 -8.12 -14.79
N LYS A 156 5.57 -9.09 -15.46
CA LYS A 156 4.99 -8.94 -16.80
C LYS A 156 3.82 -7.95 -16.86
N THR A 157 3.01 -7.88 -15.81
CA THR A 157 1.77 -7.09 -15.76
C THR A 157 1.78 -6.03 -14.66
N ALA A 158 2.92 -5.84 -13.99
CA ALA A 158 3.10 -4.78 -13.01
C ALA A 158 2.82 -3.42 -13.65
N HIS A 159 2.08 -2.58 -12.92
CA HIS A 159 1.79 -1.21 -13.32
C HIS A 159 2.54 -0.24 -12.42
N GLU A 160 3.40 0.59 -13.02
CA GLU A 160 4.17 1.60 -12.30
C GLU A 160 3.29 2.82 -12.02
N ILE A 161 3.31 3.27 -10.77
CA ILE A 161 2.63 4.49 -10.33
C ILE A 161 3.55 5.32 -9.46
N LYS A 162 3.27 6.62 -9.40
CA LYS A 162 3.85 7.52 -8.42
C LYS A 162 2.98 7.54 -7.16
N MET A 163 3.55 7.15 -6.04
CA MET A 163 2.93 7.27 -4.73
C MET A 163 3.32 8.61 -4.11
N LEU A 164 2.34 9.48 -3.88
CA LEU A 164 2.51 10.73 -3.15
C LEU A 164 2.31 10.47 -1.65
N VAL A 165 3.30 10.83 -0.84
CA VAL A 165 3.27 10.68 0.62
C VAL A 165 3.31 12.05 1.28
N PRO A 166 2.14 12.61 1.68
CA PRO A 166 2.08 13.88 2.38
C PRO A 166 2.69 13.75 3.79
N LYS A 167 3.62 14.64 4.12
CA LYS A 167 4.24 14.79 5.45
C LYS A 167 3.86 16.14 6.05
N ILE A 168 4.31 16.38 7.28
CA ILE A 168 4.10 17.65 7.98
C ILE A 168 4.68 18.79 7.16
N LEU A 169 3.89 19.86 6.98
CA LEU A 169 4.25 21.02 6.16
C LEU A 169 5.33 21.92 6.78
N PHE A 170 5.42 21.96 8.11
CA PHE A 170 6.31 22.86 8.83
C PHE A 170 7.04 22.15 9.97
N ASN A 171 8.34 22.37 10.05
CA ASN A 171 9.16 21.98 11.20
C ASN A 171 9.30 23.21 12.10
N GLY A 172 8.35 23.40 13.01
CA GLY A 172 8.21 24.67 13.74
C GLY A 172 7.65 25.75 12.82
N GLU A 173 8.42 26.81 12.58
CA GLU A 173 8.03 27.91 11.68
C GLU A 173 8.60 27.76 10.26
N GLU A 174 9.54 26.82 10.06
CA GLU A 174 10.18 26.60 8.77
C GLU A 174 9.39 25.65 7.90
N PHE A 175 9.22 26.00 6.62
CA PHE A 175 8.58 25.10 5.66
C PHE A 175 9.44 23.86 5.46
N ASN A 176 8.83 22.69 5.59
CA ASN A 176 9.47 21.41 5.31
C ASN A 176 9.52 21.19 3.80
N GLU A 177 10.71 21.33 3.20
CA GLU A 177 10.92 21.07 1.76
C GLU A 177 10.66 19.59 1.41
N ASP A 178 10.82 18.67 2.38
CA ASP A 178 10.49 17.25 2.26
C ASP A 178 9.04 16.93 2.66
N SER A 179 8.16 17.95 2.69
CA SER A 179 6.75 17.77 3.08
C SER A 179 5.94 16.91 2.10
N LEU A 180 6.46 16.67 0.89
CA LEU A 180 5.91 15.72 -0.06
C LEU A 180 7.02 14.76 -0.50
N GLU A 181 6.85 13.49 -0.18
CA GLU A 181 7.71 12.45 -0.74
C GLU A 181 6.99 11.80 -1.93
N GLU A 182 7.74 11.56 -3.01
CA GLU A 182 7.25 10.87 -4.19
C GLU A 182 8.03 9.57 -4.35
N LEU A 183 7.31 8.45 -4.39
CA LEU A 183 7.92 7.13 -4.57
C LEU A 183 7.43 6.53 -5.88
N ASP A 184 8.36 6.06 -6.72
CA ASP A 184 8.02 5.21 -7.85
C ASP A 184 7.82 3.78 -7.34
N VAL A 185 6.63 3.23 -7.57
CA VAL A 185 6.23 1.92 -7.04
C VAL A 185 5.52 1.11 -8.10
N TYR A 186 5.64 -0.21 -8.01
CA TYR A 186 4.89 -1.13 -8.86
C TYR A 186 3.68 -1.69 -8.11
N THR A 187 2.56 -1.77 -8.80
CA THR A 187 1.29 -2.31 -8.29
C THR A 187 0.79 -3.45 -9.17
N GLU A 188 -0.13 -4.25 -8.64
CA GLU A 188 -0.88 -5.21 -9.45
C GLU A 188 -1.71 -4.50 -10.54
N PRO A 189 -1.92 -5.12 -11.72
CA PRO A 189 -2.67 -4.51 -12.83
C PRO A 189 -4.13 -4.16 -12.47
N HIS A 190 -4.69 -4.82 -11.45
CA HIS A 190 -6.05 -4.53 -10.96
C HIS A 190 -6.22 -3.08 -10.49
N TYR A 191 -5.12 -2.38 -10.13
CA TYR A 191 -5.14 -0.95 -9.83
C TYR A 191 -5.78 -0.11 -10.94
N LEU A 192 -5.58 -0.50 -12.22
CA LEU A 192 -6.15 0.21 -13.36
C LEU A 192 -7.68 0.13 -13.42
N GLN A 193 -8.28 -0.89 -12.80
CA GLN A 193 -9.74 -1.10 -12.78
C GLN A 193 -10.46 -0.25 -11.73
N LEU A 194 -9.73 0.27 -10.75
CA LEU A 194 -10.26 1.22 -9.76
C LEU A 194 -10.70 2.52 -10.43
N LYS A 195 -11.74 3.16 -9.92
CA LYS A 195 -12.12 4.51 -10.35
C LYS A 195 -11.23 5.54 -9.68
N GLU A 196 -11.03 6.66 -10.35
CA GLU A 196 -10.36 7.81 -9.73
C GLU A 196 -11.15 8.27 -8.50
N GLY A 197 -10.42 8.41 -7.40
CA GLY A 197 -10.95 8.76 -6.10
C GLY A 197 -11.42 7.60 -5.23
N GLU A 198 -11.36 6.36 -5.69
CA GLU A 198 -11.59 5.19 -4.84
C GLU A 198 -10.42 4.97 -3.88
N GLU A 199 -10.76 4.50 -2.67
CA GLU A 199 -9.79 4.07 -1.68
C GLU A 199 -9.29 2.65 -1.95
N VAL A 200 -8.01 2.44 -1.67
CA VAL A 200 -7.32 1.15 -1.80
C VAL A 200 -6.41 0.95 -0.61
N GLN A 201 -6.41 -0.26 -0.05
CA GLN A 201 -5.40 -0.65 0.91
C GLN A 201 -4.28 -1.38 0.19
N PHE A 202 -3.09 -0.79 0.19
CA PHE A 202 -1.89 -1.49 -0.22
C PHE A 202 -1.40 -2.34 0.96
N VAL A 203 -1.43 -3.67 0.77
CA VAL A 203 -1.11 -4.63 1.83
C VAL A 203 0.29 -4.39 2.36
N ARG A 204 0.43 -4.37 3.70
CA ARG A 204 1.66 -4.04 4.45
C ARG A 204 2.19 -2.61 4.27
N TYR A 205 1.53 -1.76 3.48
CA TYR A 205 1.88 -0.34 3.31
C TYR A 205 0.91 0.59 4.05
N GLY A 206 -0.38 0.54 3.69
CA GLY A 206 -1.42 1.37 4.31
C GLY A 206 -2.57 1.69 3.35
N TYR A 207 -3.44 2.60 3.77
CA TYR A 207 -4.56 3.11 2.97
C TYR A 207 -4.12 4.27 2.09
N CYS A 208 -4.56 4.21 0.84
CA CYS A 208 -4.29 5.21 -0.18
C CYS A 208 -5.58 5.53 -0.94
N ARG A 209 -5.58 6.64 -1.67
CA ARG A 209 -6.62 7.01 -2.62
C ARG A 209 -6.03 7.04 -4.02
N LYS A 210 -6.70 6.42 -4.99
CA LYS A 210 -6.34 6.53 -6.40
C LYS A 210 -6.58 7.97 -6.86
N ASP A 211 -5.53 8.67 -7.26
CA ASP A 211 -5.65 10.05 -7.76
C ASP A 211 -5.75 10.07 -9.29
N SER A 212 -5.01 9.17 -9.96
CA SER A 212 -5.11 8.92 -11.40
C SER A 212 -4.66 7.50 -11.75
N GLN A 213 -4.65 7.16 -13.04
CA GLN A 213 -4.11 5.89 -13.55
C GLN A 213 -2.64 5.66 -13.18
N ASN A 214 -1.85 6.72 -12.97
CA ASN A 214 -0.41 6.61 -12.68
C ASN A 214 -0.03 7.24 -11.34
N GLN A 215 -1.01 7.55 -10.48
CA GLN A 215 -0.74 8.21 -9.21
C GLN A 215 -1.73 7.79 -8.12
N ALA A 216 -1.20 7.51 -6.94
CA ALA A 216 -1.98 7.34 -5.72
C ALA A 216 -1.45 8.29 -4.63
N ILE A 217 -2.30 8.61 -3.66
CA ILE A 217 -1.94 9.42 -2.49
C ILE A 217 -2.05 8.54 -1.25
N PHE A 218 -0.97 8.46 -0.48
CA PHE A 218 -0.97 7.84 0.84
C PHE A 218 -1.83 8.65 1.81
N THR A 219 -2.80 7.98 2.41
CA THR A 219 -3.73 8.61 3.35
C THR A 219 -3.22 8.42 4.77
N HIS A 220 -3.10 7.17 5.22
CA HIS A 220 -2.68 6.76 6.57
C HIS A 220 -2.38 5.26 6.61
N LYS A 221 -1.64 4.81 7.62
CA LYS A 221 -1.37 3.37 7.83
C LYS A 221 -2.58 2.63 8.39
#